data_AF-A0A3G8WSK2-F1
#
_entry.id   AF-A0A3G8WSK2-F1
#
_cell.length_a   1.000
_cell.length_b   1.000
_cell.length_c   1.000
_cell.angle_alpha   90.00
_cell.angle_beta   90.00
_cell.angle_gamma   90.00
#
_symmetry.space_group_name_H-M   'P 1'
#
loop_
_entity.id
_entity.type
_entity.pdbx_description
1 polymer ?
#
loop_
_entity_poly.entity_id
_entity_poly.type
_entity_poly.pdbx_seq_one_letter_code
_entity_poly.pdbx_strand_id
1 'polypeptide(L)'
;MSKETMFNREDFIRLVLAKIEHNSSSAENAKEYLMDEGYKVDDIVTEGMKRIREITSRLNLSDNRQSQSKKIPAISSQKSFKKNWSHESVLLLIKESNNNDPYDEIKARARELVLKGFEKGWEGPPYSPIKLAEIMGIDVTPNDSVLDAKIVPKSGNNFQIQYNPFQIPTRVNFSVAHEIAHTLFSDCAKATRNREENPMENRQLEQLCNAAASEIQLPYAIFSNDANNSPASMKGLIELAKKYKASLESVFMRYTEVIDQPCAILIGIFQDDGKIMVDYYKSSRFFSLDIPENFEIPTGSNAYECTSPGWTAEETTYWDIFLGEQYLVSSAGISPYKRDTKPRVGILIMPAEYARHDADYGKIVLEFGDATKPRGSGKKVIAQVVNTSASLGRGFGYSLAKNYPSVKQRLKEWSADKSKFVLGSTNIVEVDKDTYVFQMLAQKGLFAKGDEIPLRYKELQKCLVQLREFALENNFSVHMPAIGAGQAGGDWEVIIGMIHDELVNYEIKVNIYLFQGTSFNPKRKSNLTLLNESSTWEKKK
;
A
#
# COMPACT_ATOMS: atom_id res chain seq x y z
N MET A 1 15.96 -21.28 -7.02
CA MET A 1 16.62 -21.74 -8.26
C MET A 1 16.14 -23.16 -8.52
N SER A 2 15.48 -23.40 -9.67
CA SER A 2 14.97 -24.73 -10.01
C SER A 2 16.12 -25.72 -10.15
N LYS A 3 15.91 -26.97 -9.71
CA LYS A 3 16.93 -28.05 -9.67
C LYS A 3 17.38 -28.55 -11.05
N GLU A 4 17.07 -27.84 -12.14
CA GLU A 4 17.24 -28.35 -13.52
C GLU A 4 18.17 -27.54 -14.42
N THR A 5 18.75 -26.42 -13.95
CA THR A 5 19.73 -25.68 -14.76
C THR A 5 21.14 -25.86 -14.20
N MET A 6 21.91 -26.77 -14.80
CA MET A 6 23.37 -26.73 -14.69
C MET A 6 23.87 -25.51 -15.47
N PHE A 7 24.11 -24.40 -14.78
CA PHE A 7 24.80 -23.24 -15.36
C PHE A 7 26.16 -23.70 -15.87
N ASN A 8 26.33 -23.71 -17.19
CA ASN A 8 27.60 -24.03 -17.80
C ASN A 8 28.42 -22.74 -18.05
N ARG A 9 29.65 -22.90 -18.56
CA ARG A 9 30.56 -21.77 -18.78
C ARG A 9 29.99 -20.73 -19.74
N GLU A 10 29.24 -21.15 -20.76
CA GLU A 10 28.63 -20.25 -21.75
C GLU A 10 27.48 -19.44 -21.14
N ASP A 11 26.67 -20.04 -20.28
CA ASP A 11 25.58 -19.34 -19.57
C ASP A 11 26.11 -18.26 -18.63
N PHE A 12 27.22 -18.53 -17.94
CA PHE A 12 27.86 -17.55 -17.06
C PHE A 12 28.45 -16.38 -17.85
N ILE A 13 29.06 -16.65 -19.01
CA ILE A 13 29.55 -15.61 -19.90
C ILE A 13 28.37 -14.74 -20.37
N ARG A 14 27.26 -15.33 -20.84
CA ARG A 14 26.05 -14.57 -21.21
C ARG A 14 25.51 -13.70 -20.06
N LEU A 15 25.50 -14.22 -18.83
CA LEU A 15 25.03 -13.48 -17.66
C LEU A 15 25.92 -12.27 -17.32
N VAL A 16 27.24 -12.43 -17.41
CA VAL A 16 28.20 -11.33 -17.19
C VAL A 16 28.05 -10.28 -18.28
N LEU A 17 27.92 -10.71 -19.54
CA LEU A 17 27.81 -9.83 -20.70
C LEU A 17 26.46 -9.09 -20.77
N ALA A 18 25.34 -9.72 -20.36
CA ALA A 18 24.03 -9.08 -20.28
C ALA A 18 23.97 -7.91 -19.28
N LYS A 19 24.89 -7.86 -18.30
CA LYS A 19 25.04 -6.70 -17.39
C LYS A 19 25.85 -5.56 -17.98
N ILE A 20 26.54 -5.78 -19.11
CA ILE A 20 27.40 -4.81 -19.80
C ILE A 20 26.71 -4.21 -21.04
N GLU A 21 25.56 -4.75 -21.45
CA GLU A 21 24.82 -4.31 -22.64
C GLU A 21 24.26 -2.88 -22.50
N HIS A 22 25.06 -1.93 -22.99
CA HIS A 22 24.51 -0.78 -23.69
C HIS A 22 25.17 -0.50 -25.05
N ASN A 23 26.12 -1.32 -25.57
CA ASN A 23 26.75 -1.00 -26.87
C ASN A 23 27.53 -2.11 -27.65
N SER A 24 27.19 -3.40 -27.59
CA SER A 24 27.69 -4.34 -28.62
C SER A 24 26.80 -5.56 -28.85
N SER A 25 26.46 -5.83 -30.10
CA SER A 25 25.45 -6.81 -30.55
C SER A 25 25.92 -8.28 -30.66
N SER A 26 27.01 -8.69 -29.99
CA SER A 26 27.42 -10.10 -29.92
C SER A 26 28.31 -10.41 -28.71
N ALA A 27 28.31 -11.67 -28.27
CA ALA A 27 29.11 -12.15 -27.13
C ALA A 27 30.63 -12.08 -27.39
N GLU A 28 31.04 -12.23 -28.66
CA GLU A 28 32.43 -12.07 -29.10
C GLU A 28 32.94 -10.63 -28.90
N ASN A 29 32.15 -9.62 -29.29
CA ASN A 29 32.57 -8.21 -29.20
C ASN A 29 32.73 -7.75 -27.74
N ALA A 30 31.89 -8.26 -26.84
CA ALA A 30 31.97 -7.91 -25.43
C ALA A 30 33.14 -8.60 -24.71
N LYS A 31 33.56 -9.78 -25.20
CA LYS A 31 34.80 -10.44 -24.75
C LYS A 31 36.03 -9.63 -25.17
N GLU A 32 36.03 -9.11 -26.39
CA GLU A 32 37.11 -8.28 -26.93
C GLU A 32 37.24 -6.95 -26.17
N TYR A 33 36.12 -6.27 -25.90
CA TYR A 33 36.08 -5.06 -25.06
C TYR A 33 36.67 -5.27 -23.66
N LEU A 34 36.30 -6.36 -22.98
CA LEU A 34 36.81 -6.66 -21.64
C LEU A 34 38.32 -6.96 -21.66
N MET A 35 38.83 -7.58 -22.73
CA MET A 35 40.27 -7.81 -22.90
C MET A 35 41.02 -6.50 -23.17
N ASP A 36 40.46 -5.59 -23.96
CA ASP A 36 41.00 -4.25 -24.20
C ASP A 36 41.05 -3.38 -22.94
N GLU A 37 40.05 -3.49 -22.06
CA GLU A 37 40.02 -2.85 -20.74
C GLU A 37 40.94 -3.55 -19.70
N GLY A 38 41.75 -4.52 -20.13
CA GLY A 38 42.77 -5.18 -19.32
C GLY A 38 42.27 -6.30 -18.42
N TYR A 39 41.01 -6.73 -18.57
CA TYR A 39 40.45 -7.84 -17.79
C TYR A 39 40.80 -9.19 -18.43
N LYS A 40 41.34 -10.11 -17.62
CA LYS A 40 41.53 -11.52 -18.01
C LYS A 40 40.21 -12.27 -17.86
N VAL A 41 39.39 -12.22 -18.90
CA VAL A 41 38.02 -12.78 -18.91
C VAL A 41 37.99 -14.26 -18.48
N ASP A 42 38.98 -15.05 -18.90
CA ASP A 42 39.05 -16.47 -18.55
C ASP A 42 39.28 -16.72 -17.04
N ASP A 43 40.01 -15.84 -16.36
CA ASP A 43 40.24 -15.93 -14.91
C ASP A 43 38.96 -15.60 -14.13
N ILE A 44 38.24 -14.56 -14.57
CA ILE A 44 36.96 -14.14 -13.98
C ILE A 44 35.91 -15.25 -14.09
N VAL A 45 35.81 -15.87 -15.26
CA VAL A 45 34.87 -16.97 -15.51
C VAL A 45 35.25 -18.20 -14.70
N THR A 46 36.55 -18.51 -14.60
CA THR A 46 37.04 -19.65 -13.82
C THR A 46 36.74 -19.48 -12.33
N GLU A 47 36.99 -18.30 -11.76
CA GLU A 47 36.72 -18.00 -10.35
C GLU A 47 35.21 -17.97 -10.06
N GLY A 48 34.40 -17.40 -10.96
CA GLY A 48 32.94 -17.41 -10.86
C GLY A 48 32.36 -18.83 -10.85
N MET A 49 32.83 -19.68 -11.76
CA MET A 49 32.42 -21.08 -11.83
C MET A 49 32.87 -21.88 -10.60
N LYS A 50 34.05 -21.57 -10.03
CA LYS A 50 34.51 -22.19 -8.78
C LYS A 50 33.61 -21.83 -7.60
N ARG A 51 33.24 -20.55 -7.45
CA ARG A 51 32.27 -20.11 -6.43
C ARG A 51 30.90 -20.76 -6.58
N ILE A 52 30.41 -20.89 -7.81
CA ILE A 52 29.14 -21.58 -8.07
C ILE A 52 29.22 -23.04 -7.61
N ARG A 53 30.30 -23.76 -7.95
CA ARG A 53 30.50 -25.15 -7.48
C ARG A 53 30.60 -25.25 -5.95
N GLU A 54 31.28 -24.32 -5.29
CA GLU A 54 31.35 -24.27 -3.83
C GLU A 54 29.98 -24.02 -3.18
N ILE A 55 29.17 -23.12 -3.76
CA ILE A 55 27.80 -22.87 -3.30
C ILE A 55 26.91 -24.09 -3.52
N THR A 56 26.98 -24.73 -4.69
CA THR A 56 26.24 -25.96 -4.99
C THR A 56 26.65 -27.10 -4.06
N SER A 57 27.94 -27.24 -3.75
CA SER A 57 28.45 -28.21 -2.79
C SER A 57 27.95 -27.95 -1.37
N ARG A 58 27.92 -26.68 -0.92
CA ARG A 58 27.36 -26.30 0.39
C ARG A 58 25.85 -26.53 0.48
N LEU A 59 25.10 -26.25 -0.59
CA LEU A 59 23.67 -26.54 -0.68
C LEU A 59 23.37 -28.05 -0.62
N ASN A 60 24.20 -28.88 -1.27
CA ASN A 60 24.09 -30.34 -1.20
C ASN A 60 24.51 -30.91 0.18
N LEU A 61 25.41 -30.24 0.91
CA LEU A 61 25.80 -30.61 2.28
C LEU A 61 24.75 -30.18 3.32
N SER A 62 24.00 -29.10 3.08
CA SER A 62 22.87 -28.68 3.94
C SER A 62 21.64 -29.58 3.78
N ASP A 63 21.41 -30.16 2.59
CA ASP A 63 20.32 -31.13 2.35
C ASP A 63 20.50 -32.42 3.18
N ASN A 64 21.72 -32.79 3.56
CA ASN A 64 22.00 -33.97 4.38
C ASN A 64 21.90 -33.77 5.91
N ARG A 65 21.70 -32.53 6.41
CA ARG A 65 21.61 -32.27 7.87
C ARG A 65 20.24 -31.78 8.36
N GLN A 66 19.28 -31.49 7.49
CA GLN A 66 17.89 -31.25 7.89
C GLN A 66 16.90 -31.75 6.84
N SER A 67 16.55 -33.03 6.91
CA SER A 67 15.32 -33.54 6.29
C SER A 67 14.64 -34.59 7.17
N GLN A 68 14.22 -34.16 8.36
CA GLN A 68 12.90 -34.57 8.87
C GLN A 68 11.91 -33.42 8.61
N SER A 69 11.84 -32.93 7.37
CA SER A 69 10.64 -32.22 6.93
C SER A 69 9.59 -33.30 6.71
N LYS A 70 8.59 -33.35 7.60
CA LYS A 70 7.32 -34.00 7.28
C LYS A 70 6.91 -33.44 5.92
N LYS A 71 6.79 -34.31 4.90
CA LYS A 71 5.96 -34.03 3.74
C LYS A 71 4.54 -33.85 4.27
N ILE A 72 4.19 -32.63 4.64
CA ILE A 72 2.82 -32.24 4.85
C ILE A 72 2.23 -32.21 3.43
N PRO A 73 1.24 -33.06 3.11
CA PRO A 73 0.56 -32.96 1.84
C PRO A 73 0.07 -31.53 1.69
N ALA A 74 0.12 -30.96 0.48
CA ALA A 74 -0.62 -29.75 0.18
C ALA A 74 -2.09 -30.02 0.51
N ILE A 75 -2.53 -29.64 1.70
CA ILE A 75 -3.94 -29.49 1.99
C ILE A 75 -4.30 -28.21 1.24
N SER A 76 -4.74 -28.38 0.00
CA SER A 76 -5.50 -27.35 -0.68
C SER A 76 -6.72 -27.09 0.18
N SER A 77 -6.65 -26.10 1.06
CA SER A 77 -7.81 -25.54 1.74
C SER A 77 -8.66 -24.68 0.79
N GLN A 78 -8.59 -24.94 -0.52
CA GLN A 78 -9.80 -24.89 -1.32
C GLN A 78 -10.74 -25.96 -0.75
N LYS A 79 -11.49 -25.61 0.30
CA LYS A 79 -12.86 -26.10 0.43
C LYS A 79 -13.49 -25.78 -0.92
N SER A 80 -13.46 -26.73 -1.85
CA SER A 80 -14.33 -26.71 -3.01
C SER A 80 -15.72 -26.90 -2.42
N PHE A 81 -16.31 -25.82 -1.92
CA PHE A 81 -17.75 -25.69 -2.03
C PHE A 81 -18.01 -25.98 -3.50
N LYS A 82 -18.54 -27.17 -3.81
CA LYS A 82 -19.20 -27.39 -5.08
C LYS A 82 -20.32 -26.36 -5.11
N LYS A 83 -20.01 -25.14 -5.55
CA LYS A 83 -21.02 -24.14 -5.87
C LYS A 83 -21.83 -24.81 -6.96
N ASN A 84 -23.10 -25.09 -6.68
CA ASN A 84 -24.02 -25.56 -7.70
C ASN A 84 -24.23 -24.40 -8.68
N TRP A 85 -23.42 -24.36 -9.73
CA TRP A 85 -23.58 -23.45 -10.85
C TRP A 85 -24.87 -23.79 -11.58
N SER A 86 -25.76 -22.81 -11.74
CA SER A 86 -27.11 -23.01 -12.30
C SER A 86 -27.46 -21.96 -13.35
N HIS A 87 -26.69 -20.87 -13.45
CA HIS A 87 -26.92 -19.81 -14.42
C HIS A 87 -26.55 -20.25 -15.84
N GLU A 88 -27.42 -19.99 -16.82
CA GLU A 88 -27.27 -20.46 -18.21
C GLU A 88 -25.93 -20.05 -18.83
N SER A 89 -25.55 -18.77 -18.74
CA SER A 89 -24.26 -18.29 -19.27
C SER A 89 -23.04 -18.93 -18.61
N VAL A 90 -23.13 -19.32 -17.34
CA VAL A 90 -22.04 -19.97 -16.61
C VAL A 90 -21.92 -21.43 -17.04
N LEU A 91 -23.05 -22.13 -17.19
CA LEU A 91 -23.08 -23.48 -17.73
C LEU A 91 -22.57 -23.52 -19.17
N LEU A 92 -22.90 -22.51 -19.98
CA LEU A 92 -22.37 -22.37 -21.33
C LEU A 92 -20.85 -22.15 -21.34
N LEU A 93 -20.33 -21.27 -20.47
CA LEU A 93 -18.89 -21.05 -20.30
C LEU A 93 -18.12 -22.34 -19.97
N ILE A 94 -18.65 -23.16 -19.05
CA ILE A 94 -18.09 -24.47 -18.68
C ILE A 94 -18.13 -25.42 -19.88
N LYS A 95 -19.26 -25.47 -20.59
CA LYS A 95 -19.44 -26.36 -21.75
C LYS A 95 -18.48 -26.05 -22.90
N GLU A 96 -18.17 -24.76 -23.12
CA GLU A 96 -17.26 -24.32 -24.18
C GLU A 96 -15.79 -24.61 -23.89
N SER A 97 -15.38 -24.51 -22.63
CA SER A 97 -13.98 -24.58 -22.23
C SER A 97 -13.50 -25.98 -21.85
N ASN A 98 -14.43 -26.92 -21.59
CA ASN A 98 -14.14 -28.21 -20.98
C ASN A 98 -13.43 -28.07 -19.60
N ASN A 99 -13.49 -26.89 -18.98
CA ASN A 99 -12.98 -26.59 -17.64
C ASN A 99 -14.15 -26.55 -16.67
N ASN A 100 -14.11 -27.40 -15.63
CA ASN A 100 -15.17 -27.48 -14.63
C ASN A 100 -15.13 -26.33 -13.61
N ASP A 101 -14.06 -25.52 -13.58
CA ASP A 101 -13.97 -24.32 -12.75
C ASP A 101 -14.20 -23.04 -13.59
N PRO A 102 -15.41 -22.43 -13.54
CA PRO A 102 -15.70 -21.23 -14.30
C PRO A 102 -14.90 -20.00 -13.83
N TYR A 103 -14.36 -19.97 -12.61
CA TYR A 103 -13.48 -18.88 -12.19
C TYR A 103 -12.13 -18.92 -12.90
N ASP A 104 -11.56 -20.10 -13.04
CA ASP A 104 -10.30 -20.28 -13.75
C ASP A 104 -10.47 -19.95 -15.23
N GLU A 105 -11.55 -20.45 -15.85
CA GLU A 105 -11.86 -20.16 -17.25
C GLU A 105 -12.08 -18.67 -17.53
N ILE A 106 -12.90 -17.98 -16.74
CA ILE A 106 -13.17 -16.55 -17.01
C ILE A 106 -11.91 -15.70 -16.81
N LYS A 107 -11.04 -16.05 -15.84
CA LYS A 107 -9.74 -15.41 -15.65
C LYS A 107 -8.79 -15.72 -16.81
N ALA A 108 -8.81 -16.93 -17.35
CA ALA A 108 -8.01 -17.30 -18.52
C ALA A 108 -8.40 -16.48 -19.76
N ARG A 109 -9.71 -16.36 -20.06
CA ARG A 109 -10.20 -15.48 -21.15
C ARG A 109 -9.81 -14.02 -20.94
N ALA A 110 -9.91 -13.52 -19.70
CA ALA A 110 -9.49 -12.16 -19.37
C ALA A 110 -7.97 -11.95 -19.56
N ARG A 111 -7.13 -12.93 -19.18
CA ARG A 111 -5.68 -12.88 -19.41
C ARG A 111 -5.34 -12.87 -20.89
N GLU A 112 -5.98 -13.71 -21.69
CA GLU A 112 -5.78 -13.72 -23.14
C GLU A 112 -6.12 -12.36 -23.76
N LEU A 113 -7.24 -11.76 -23.31
CA LEU A 113 -7.61 -10.41 -23.73
C LEU A 113 -6.54 -9.37 -23.34
N VAL A 114 -6.05 -9.41 -22.11
CA VAL A 114 -5.01 -8.51 -21.61
C VAL A 114 -3.72 -8.63 -22.45
N LEU A 115 -3.30 -9.85 -22.77
CA LEU A 115 -2.12 -10.10 -23.62
C LEU A 115 -2.30 -9.54 -25.03
N LYS A 116 -3.46 -9.76 -25.65
CA LYS A 116 -3.81 -9.12 -26.95
C LYS A 116 -3.83 -7.61 -26.86
N GLY A 117 -4.26 -7.05 -25.72
CA GLY A 117 -4.17 -5.63 -25.43
C GLY A 117 -2.72 -5.14 -25.47
N PHE A 118 -1.82 -5.82 -24.76
CA PHE A 118 -0.38 -5.48 -24.76
C PHE A 118 0.25 -5.56 -26.15
N GLU A 119 -0.04 -6.61 -26.92
CA GLU A 119 0.43 -6.76 -28.31
C GLU A 119 -0.02 -5.60 -29.21
N LYS A 120 -1.13 -4.96 -28.88
CA LYS A 120 -1.70 -3.81 -29.60
C LYS A 120 -1.36 -2.46 -28.97
N GLY A 121 -0.40 -2.41 -28.05
CA GLY A 121 0.09 -1.16 -27.45
C GLY A 121 -0.77 -0.62 -26.30
N TRP A 122 -1.47 -1.50 -25.57
CA TRP A 122 -2.18 -1.09 -24.35
C TRP A 122 -1.19 -0.83 -23.20
N GLU A 123 -0.92 0.45 -22.92
CA GLU A 123 0.06 0.88 -21.92
C GLU A 123 -0.55 1.18 -20.55
N GLY A 124 0.30 1.12 -19.52
CA GLY A 124 -0.01 1.41 -18.13
C GLY A 124 1.21 1.15 -17.24
N PRO A 125 1.03 1.10 -15.91
CA PRO A 125 -0.18 1.45 -15.15
C PRO A 125 -0.36 2.98 -15.00
N PRO A 126 -1.60 3.48 -14.84
CA PRO A 126 -2.84 2.70 -14.78
C PRO A 126 -3.26 2.21 -16.17
N TYR A 127 -3.73 0.96 -16.23
CA TYR A 127 -4.23 0.35 -17.46
C TYR A 127 -5.66 0.83 -17.71
N SER A 128 -5.88 1.57 -18.81
CA SER A 128 -7.19 2.18 -19.12
C SER A 128 -8.13 1.16 -19.77
N PRO A 129 -9.26 0.77 -19.12
CA PRO A 129 -10.21 -0.17 -19.71
C PRO A 129 -10.92 0.43 -20.92
N ILE A 130 -11.13 1.75 -20.97
CA ILE A 130 -11.65 2.45 -22.14
C ILE A 130 -10.74 2.22 -23.34
N LYS A 131 -9.42 2.33 -23.15
CA LYS A 131 -8.47 2.10 -24.24
C LYS A 131 -8.45 0.64 -24.70
N LEU A 132 -8.59 -0.29 -23.75
CA LEU A 132 -8.70 -1.72 -24.07
C LEU A 132 -9.96 -2.00 -24.91
N ALA A 133 -11.10 -1.43 -24.54
CA ALA A 133 -12.35 -1.54 -25.31
C ALA A 133 -12.19 -1.00 -26.74
N GLU A 134 -11.57 0.17 -26.92
CA GLU A 134 -11.27 0.71 -28.26
C GLU A 134 -10.41 -0.27 -29.10
N ILE A 135 -9.38 -0.87 -28.50
CA ILE A 135 -8.49 -1.86 -29.14
C ILE A 135 -9.27 -3.13 -29.56
N MET A 136 -10.33 -3.46 -28.84
CA MET A 136 -11.25 -4.56 -29.15
C MET A 136 -12.31 -4.19 -30.18
N GLY A 137 -12.39 -2.92 -30.61
CA GLY A 137 -13.47 -2.43 -31.48
C GLY A 137 -14.82 -2.27 -30.75
N ILE A 138 -14.80 -2.18 -29.43
CA ILE A 138 -15.98 -1.88 -28.61
C ILE A 138 -16.08 -0.36 -28.48
N ASP A 139 -17.22 0.19 -28.89
CA ASP A 139 -17.49 1.63 -28.80
C ASP A 139 -17.75 2.01 -27.33
N VAL A 140 -17.10 3.06 -26.83
CA VAL A 140 -17.25 3.51 -25.44
C VAL A 140 -17.72 4.95 -25.41
N THR A 141 -18.90 5.18 -24.83
CA THR A 141 -19.55 6.50 -24.84
C THR A 141 -19.95 6.94 -23.43
N PRO A 142 -19.71 8.20 -23.04
CA PRO A 142 -20.22 8.72 -21.78
C PRO A 142 -21.75 8.84 -21.80
N ASN A 143 -22.41 8.42 -20.72
CA ASN A 143 -23.85 8.54 -20.50
C ASN A 143 -24.13 8.73 -19.00
N ASP A 144 -24.54 9.93 -18.62
CA ASP A 144 -24.84 10.32 -17.24
C ASP A 144 -26.15 9.75 -16.69
N SER A 145 -27.01 9.23 -17.56
CA SER A 145 -28.27 8.57 -17.20
C SER A 145 -28.07 7.13 -16.71
N VAL A 146 -26.87 6.57 -16.87
CA VAL A 146 -26.49 5.25 -16.34
C VAL A 146 -25.88 5.44 -14.94
N LEU A 147 -26.14 4.52 -14.01
CA LEU A 147 -25.59 4.64 -12.66
C LEU A 147 -24.07 4.49 -12.64
N ASP A 148 -23.55 3.45 -13.29
CA ASP A 148 -22.12 3.10 -13.32
C ASP A 148 -21.63 2.87 -14.76
N ALA A 149 -21.98 1.73 -15.33
CA ALA A 149 -21.83 1.42 -16.74
C ALA A 149 -22.88 0.37 -17.15
N LYS A 150 -23.06 0.20 -18.47
CA LYS A 150 -23.84 -0.88 -19.06
C LYS A 150 -23.31 -1.23 -20.44
N ILE A 151 -23.50 -2.48 -20.84
CA ILE A 151 -23.21 -2.97 -22.18
C ILE A 151 -24.48 -3.09 -23.03
N VAL A 152 -24.41 -2.55 -24.25
CA VAL A 152 -25.50 -2.56 -25.23
C VAL A 152 -25.05 -3.33 -26.48
N PRO A 153 -25.72 -4.43 -26.85
CA PRO A 153 -25.44 -5.11 -28.11
C PRO A 153 -25.88 -4.25 -29.30
N LYS A 154 -25.01 -4.14 -30.31
CA LYS A 154 -25.25 -3.50 -31.61
C LYS A 154 -25.41 -4.57 -32.70
N SER A 155 -25.82 -4.15 -33.90
CA SER A 155 -25.94 -5.06 -35.06
C SER A 155 -24.63 -5.78 -35.36
N GLY A 156 -24.70 -7.11 -35.46
CA GLY A 156 -23.59 -7.99 -35.84
C GLY A 156 -22.46 -8.06 -34.81
N ASN A 157 -22.63 -8.83 -33.73
CA ASN A 157 -21.62 -9.11 -32.67
C ASN A 157 -20.79 -7.91 -32.17
N ASN A 158 -21.24 -6.70 -32.41
CA ASN A 158 -20.61 -5.47 -31.98
C ASN A 158 -21.24 -5.03 -30.67
N PHE A 159 -20.47 -4.38 -29.81
CA PHE A 159 -20.93 -3.93 -28.51
C PHE A 159 -20.65 -2.44 -28.33
N GLN A 160 -21.47 -1.77 -27.52
CA GLN A 160 -21.21 -0.43 -27.02
C GLN A 160 -21.27 -0.44 -25.50
N ILE A 161 -20.28 0.17 -24.86
CA ILE A 161 -20.25 0.41 -23.43
C ILE A 161 -20.67 1.86 -23.18
N GLN A 162 -21.68 2.04 -22.34
CA GLN A 162 -22.12 3.36 -21.87
C GLN A 162 -21.71 3.49 -20.40
N TYR A 163 -20.96 4.52 -20.03
CA TYR A 163 -20.47 4.71 -18.66
C TYR A 163 -20.79 6.08 -18.10
N ASN A 164 -20.97 6.18 -16.79
CA ASN A 164 -21.20 7.46 -16.12
C ASN A 164 -19.88 8.20 -15.89
N PRO A 165 -19.63 9.35 -16.55
CA PRO A 165 -18.37 10.09 -16.42
C PRO A 165 -18.21 10.83 -15.10
N PHE A 166 -19.29 10.96 -14.29
CA PHE A 166 -19.25 11.66 -13.00
C PHE A 166 -18.86 10.75 -11.83
N GLN A 167 -18.67 9.44 -12.07
CA GLN A 167 -18.12 8.54 -11.06
C GLN A 167 -16.63 8.80 -10.84
N ILE A 168 -16.12 8.46 -9.65
CA ILE A 168 -14.69 8.55 -9.36
C ILE A 168 -13.88 7.65 -10.32
N PRO A 169 -12.64 8.01 -10.71
CA PRO A 169 -11.88 7.29 -11.73
C PRO A 169 -11.71 5.79 -11.45
N THR A 170 -11.51 5.41 -10.19
CA THR A 170 -11.38 4.00 -9.78
C THR A 170 -12.66 3.20 -10.08
N ARG A 171 -13.83 3.84 -9.90
CA ARG A 171 -15.14 3.27 -10.18
C ARG A 171 -15.41 3.19 -11.68
N VAL A 172 -15.11 4.25 -12.44
CA VAL A 172 -15.21 4.23 -13.91
C VAL A 172 -14.37 3.10 -14.50
N ASN A 173 -13.10 2.99 -14.08
CA ASN A 173 -12.21 1.94 -14.54
C ASN A 173 -12.79 0.54 -14.28
N PHE A 174 -13.20 0.27 -13.03
CA PHE A 174 -13.76 -1.04 -12.68
C PHE A 174 -15.04 -1.33 -13.47
N SER A 175 -15.96 -0.35 -13.58
CA SER A 175 -17.22 -0.52 -14.29
C SER A 175 -17.03 -0.77 -15.79
N VAL A 176 -16.14 -0.04 -16.46
CA VAL A 176 -15.84 -0.31 -17.88
C VAL A 176 -15.17 -1.67 -18.05
N ALA A 177 -14.22 -2.05 -17.18
CA ALA A 177 -13.60 -3.38 -17.21
C ALA A 177 -14.63 -4.50 -16.97
N HIS A 178 -15.63 -4.26 -16.13
CA HIS A 178 -16.74 -5.18 -15.89
C HIS A 178 -17.62 -5.35 -17.13
N GLU A 179 -17.95 -4.28 -17.85
CA GLU A 179 -18.68 -4.40 -19.11
C GLU A 179 -17.87 -5.15 -20.19
N ILE A 180 -16.55 -4.93 -20.25
CA ILE A 180 -15.67 -5.74 -21.10
C ILE A 180 -15.72 -7.22 -20.70
N ALA A 181 -15.74 -7.53 -19.39
CA ALA A 181 -15.83 -8.90 -18.90
C ALA A 181 -17.12 -9.61 -19.35
N HIS A 182 -18.24 -8.90 -19.51
CA HIS A 182 -19.46 -9.50 -20.07
C HIS A 182 -19.25 -10.00 -21.50
N THR A 183 -18.41 -9.35 -22.31
CA THR A 183 -18.12 -9.78 -23.70
C THR A 183 -17.35 -11.08 -23.79
N LEU A 184 -16.76 -11.55 -22.68
CA LEU A 184 -16.04 -12.82 -22.64
C LEU A 184 -16.99 -14.03 -22.60
N PHE A 185 -18.29 -13.79 -22.41
CA PHE A 185 -19.33 -14.81 -22.52
C PHE A 185 -19.91 -14.81 -23.95
N SER A 186 -19.95 -15.97 -24.59
CA SER A 186 -20.40 -16.13 -25.98
C SER A 186 -21.87 -15.74 -26.22
N ASP A 187 -22.69 -15.81 -25.19
CA ASP A 187 -24.10 -15.44 -25.22
C ASP A 187 -24.37 -13.96 -24.91
N CYS A 188 -23.32 -13.14 -24.74
CA CYS A 188 -23.44 -11.71 -24.41
C CYS A 188 -24.30 -10.92 -25.43
N ALA A 189 -24.34 -11.35 -26.69
CA ALA A 189 -25.14 -10.68 -27.73
C ALA A 189 -26.65 -10.97 -27.66
N LYS A 190 -27.10 -11.94 -26.85
CA LYS A 190 -28.51 -12.40 -26.83
C LYS A 190 -29.46 -11.46 -26.08
N ALA A 191 -28.94 -10.60 -25.20
CA ALA A 191 -29.74 -9.62 -24.46
C ALA A 191 -28.88 -8.42 -24.05
N THR A 192 -29.51 -7.26 -23.86
CA THR A 192 -28.88 -6.12 -23.17
C THR A 192 -28.68 -6.50 -21.71
N ARG A 193 -27.44 -6.48 -21.21
CA ARG A 193 -27.13 -6.83 -19.82
C ARG A 193 -27.00 -5.55 -19.00
N ASN A 194 -27.91 -5.37 -18.04
CA ASN A 194 -27.85 -4.31 -17.05
C ASN A 194 -27.58 -4.91 -15.66
N ARG A 195 -26.59 -4.35 -14.97
CA ARG A 195 -26.14 -4.73 -13.61
C ARG A 195 -27.25 -4.88 -12.56
N GLU A 196 -28.42 -4.26 -12.76
CA GLU A 196 -29.48 -4.13 -11.75
C GLU A 196 -30.86 -4.69 -12.17
N GLU A 197 -31.04 -5.26 -13.37
CA GLU A 197 -32.38 -5.70 -13.82
C GLU A 197 -32.87 -6.99 -13.13
N ASN A 198 -31.99 -7.95 -12.80
CA ASN A 198 -32.33 -9.17 -12.04
C ASN A 198 -31.18 -9.64 -11.11
N PRO A 199 -30.98 -9.01 -9.94
CA PRO A 199 -29.80 -9.22 -9.09
C PRO A 199 -29.64 -10.63 -8.51
N MET A 200 -30.75 -11.34 -8.28
CA MET A 200 -30.74 -12.64 -7.61
C MET A 200 -30.40 -13.79 -8.56
N GLU A 201 -30.88 -13.72 -9.81
CA GLU A 201 -30.62 -14.71 -10.86
C GLU A 201 -29.21 -14.54 -11.43
N ASN A 202 -28.78 -13.30 -11.69
CA ASN A 202 -27.49 -13.02 -12.34
C ASN A 202 -26.29 -13.09 -11.38
N ARG A 203 -26.49 -13.37 -10.09
CA ARG A 203 -25.42 -13.34 -9.07
C ARG A 203 -24.18 -14.15 -9.45
N GLN A 204 -24.35 -15.32 -10.07
CA GLN A 204 -23.23 -16.17 -10.49
C GLN A 204 -22.46 -15.55 -11.66
N LEU A 205 -23.16 -15.01 -12.66
CA LEU A 205 -22.58 -14.30 -13.79
C LEU A 205 -21.79 -13.06 -13.32
N GLU A 206 -22.42 -12.22 -12.51
CA GLU A 206 -21.84 -11.00 -11.94
C GLU A 206 -20.56 -11.29 -11.13
N GLN A 207 -20.53 -12.41 -10.39
CA GLN A 207 -19.34 -12.83 -9.66
C GLN A 207 -18.15 -13.14 -10.58
N LEU A 208 -18.39 -13.78 -11.73
CA LEU A 208 -17.36 -14.10 -12.70
C LEU A 208 -16.91 -12.84 -13.47
N CYS A 209 -17.84 -11.95 -13.82
CA CYS A 209 -17.50 -10.65 -14.42
C CYS A 209 -16.61 -9.82 -13.50
N ASN A 210 -16.88 -9.78 -12.19
CA ASN A 210 -16.01 -9.09 -11.23
C ASN A 210 -14.59 -9.69 -11.16
N ALA A 211 -14.47 -11.02 -11.29
CA ALA A 211 -13.17 -11.69 -11.32
C ALA A 211 -12.37 -11.30 -12.58
N ALA A 212 -12.99 -11.32 -13.76
CA ALA A 212 -12.36 -10.88 -15.00
C ALA A 212 -12.05 -9.38 -15.03
N ALA A 213 -12.94 -8.53 -14.52
CA ALA A 213 -12.70 -7.09 -14.41
C ALA A 213 -11.46 -6.78 -13.55
N SER A 214 -11.30 -7.53 -12.45
CA SER A 214 -10.11 -7.41 -11.59
C SER A 214 -8.84 -7.86 -12.30
N GLU A 215 -8.90 -8.93 -13.10
CA GLU A 215 -7.78 -9.41 -13.92
C GLU A 215 -7.36 -8.40 -14.99
N ILE A 216 -8.34 -7.72 -15.61
CA ILE A 216 -8.12 -6.64 -16.58
C ILE A 216 -7.47 -5.43 -15.90
N GLN A 217 -8.00 -4.99 -14.75
CA GLN A 217 -7.52 -3.82 -14.04
C GLN A 217 -6.13 -4.04 -13.39
N LEU A 218 -5.84 -5.28 -12.97
CA LEU A 218 -4.59 -5.69 -12.32
C LEU A 218 -3.93 -6.86 -13.10
N PRO A 219 -3.38 -6.58 -14.31
CA PRO A 219 -2.82 -7.60 -15.21
C PRO A 219 -1.78 -8.51 -14.56
N TYR A 220 -1.96 -9.84 -14.67
CA TYR A 220 -1.05 -10.83 -14.09
C TYR A 220 0.42 -10.60 -14.44
N ALA A 221 0.72 -10.34 -15.72
CA ALA A 221 2.08 -10.25 -16.21
C ALA A 221 2.90 -9.12 -15.56
N ILE A 222 2.24 -8.05 -15.09
CA ILE A 222 2.90 -6.85 -14.56
C ILE A 222 2.62 -6.69 -13.07
N PHE A 223 1.37 -6.88 -12.64
CA PHE A 223 0.98 -6.72 -11.24
C PHE A 223 1.70 -7.72 -10.33
N SER A 224 1.92 -8.96 -10.76
CA SER A 224 2.66 -9.94 -9.95
C SER A 224 4.08 -9.46 -9.63
N ASN A 225 4.79 -8.89 -10.61
CA ASN A 225 6.12 -8.33 -10.38
C ASN A 225 6.08 -7.10 -9.46
N ASP A 226 5.14 -6.19 -9.69
CA ASP A 226 4.96 -5.00 -8.85
C ASP A 226 4.60 -5.34 -7.40
N ALA A 227 3.72 -6.34 -7.20
CA ALA A 227 3.31 -6.80 -5.88
C ALA A 227 4.49 -7.40 -5.10
N ASN A 228 5.30 -8.25 -5.74
CA ASN A 228 6.45 -8.89 -5.11
C ASN A 228 7.64 -7.93 -4.87
N ASN A 229 7.67 -6.78 -5.54
CA ASN A 229 8.67 -5.73 -5.33
C ASN A 229 8.17 -4.59 -4.41
N SER A 230 6.90 -4.59 -4.02
CA SER A 230 6.34 -3.63 -3.09
C SER A 230 6.60 -4.07 -1.64
N PRO A 231 6.81 -3.13 -0.69
CA PRO A 231 6.84 -3.49 0.73
C PRO A 231 5.56 -4.23 1.14
N ALA A 232 5.71 -5.30 1.92
CA ALA A 232 4.60 -6.11 2.41
C ALA A 232 3.85 -5.42 3.57
N SER A 233 3.29 -4.25 3.29
CA SER A 233 2.56 -3.41 4.24
C SER A 233 1.33 -2.76 3.59
N MET A 234 0.39 -2.30 4.40
CA MET A 234 -0.77 -1.54 3.92
C MET A 234 -0.38 -0.29 3.15
N LYS A 235 0.73 0.35 3.54
CA LYS A 235 1.28 1.46 2.78
C LYS A 235 1.68 1.01 1.36
N GLY A 236 2.39 -0.12 1.24
CA GLY A 236 2.74 -0.71 -0.05
C GLY A 236 1.50 -1.04 -0.90
N LEU A 237 0.46 -1.61 -0.28
CA LEU A 237 -0.81 -1.92 -0.98
C LEU A 237 -1.58 -0.67 -1.41
N ILE A 238 -1.57 0.39 -0.60
CA ILE A 238 -2.16 1.70 -0.94
C ILE A 238 -1.42 2.33 -2.12
N GLU A 239 -0.08 2.26 -2.17
CA GLU A 239 0.70 2.75 -3.29
C GLU A 239 0.43 1.95 -4.57
N LEU A 240 0.26 0.62 -4.49
CA LEU A 240 -0.20 -0.19 -5.61
C LEU A 240 -1.61 0.23 -6.08
N ALA A 241 -2.56 0.45 -5.16
CA ALA A 241 -3.91 0.90 -5.51
C ALA A 241 -3.90 2.25 -6.23
N LYS A 242 -3.05 3.19 -5.81
CA LYS A 242 -2.83 4.47 -6.48
C LYS A 242 -2.20 4.28 -7.87
N LYS A 243 -1.13 3.48 -7.98
CA LYS A 243 -0.42 3.20 -9.25
C LYS A 243 -1.37 2.64 -10.31
N TYR A 244 -2.22 1.70 -9.93
CA TYR A 244 -3.16 1.03 -10.83
C TYR A 244 -4.51 1.75 -10.97
N LYS A 245 -4.76 2.81 -10.20
CA LYS A 245 -6.09 3.45 -10.07
C LYS A 245 -7.19 2.40 -9.86
N ALA A 246 -6.94 1.49 -8.91
CA ALA A 246 -7.83 0.41 -8.52
C ALA A 246 -8.35 0.61 -7.10
N SER A 247 -9.40 -0.12 -6.72
CA SER A 247 -9.84 -0.14 -5.33
C SER A 247 -8.81 -0.87 -4.47
N LEU A 248 -8.67 -0.46 -3.20
CA LEU A 248 -7.74 -1.09 -2.28
C LEU A 248 -8.13 -2.57 -2.03
N GLU A 249 -9.42 -2.89 -1.96
CA GLU A 249 -9.90 -4.27 -1.86
C GLU A 249 -9.55 -5.12 -3.08
N SER A 250 -9.66 -4.59 -4.30
CA SER A 250 -9.24 -5.31 -5.51
C SER A 250 -7.75 -5.63 -5.47
N VAL A 251 -6.93 -4.69 -4.98
CA VAL A 251 -5.50 -4.89 -4.76
C VAL A 251 -5.26 -5.94 -3.67
N PHE A 252 -6.01 -5.93 -2.57
CA PHE A 252 -5.89 -6.96 -1.53
C PHE A 252 -6.09 -8.37 -2.05
N MET A 253 -7.22 -8.59 -2.73
CA MET A 253 -7.54 -9.88 -3.34
C MET A 253 -6.41 -10.29 -4.27
N ARG A 254 -6.03 -9.40 -5.18
CA ARG A 254 -5.05 -9.72 -6.19
C ARG A 254 -3.66 -9.95 -5.61
N TYR A 255 -3.26 -9.18 -4.61
CA TYR A 255 -1.98 -9.33 -3.92
C TYR A 255 -1.84 -10.72 -3.31
N THR A 256 -2.87 -11.20 -2.59
CA THR A 256 -2.84 -12.56 -2.02
C THR A 256 -2.77 -13.67 -3.06
N GLU A 257 -3.27 -13.45 -4.28
CA GLU A 257 -3.20 -14.43 -5.36
C GLU A 257 -1.78 -14.58 -5.96
N VAL A 258 -0.94 -13.55 -5.88
CA VAL A 258 0.31 -13.47 -6.67
C VAL A 258 1.59 -13.34 -5.84
N ILE A 259 1.47 -13.00 -4.55
CA ILE A 259 2.61 -12.81 -3.65
C ILE A 259 3.33 -14.15 -3.38
N ASP A 260 4.65 -14.12 -3.35
CA ASP A 260 5.53 -15.27 -3.09
C ASP A 260 5.78 -15.56 -1.61
N GLN A 261 5.25 -14.70 -0.72
CA GLN A 261 5.39 -14.77 0.73
C GLN A 261 4.10 -15.24 1.40
N PRO A 262 4.20 -15.92 2.56
CA PRO A 262 3.02 -16.30 3.33
C PRO A 262 2.38 -15.06 3.97
N CYS A 263 1.23 -14.66 3.45
CA CYS A 263 0.38 -13.66 4.09
C CYS A 263 -1.11 -13.98 3.96
N ALA A 264 -1.92 -13.31 4.77
CA ALA A 264 -3.37 -13.24 4.60
C ALA A 264 -3.87 -11.80 4.76
N ILE A 265 -4.96 -11.48 4.08
CA ILE A 265 -5.69 -10.23 4.26
C ILE A 265 -7.06 -10.55 4.83
N LEU A 266 -7.37 -9.97 5.98
CA LEU A 266 -8.64 -10.07 6.67
C LEU A 266 -9.41 -8.78 6.45
N ILE A 267 -10.72 -8.90 6.25
CA ILE A 267 -11.64 -7.76 6.17
C ILE A 267 -12.50 -7.77 7.43
N GLY A 268 -12.27 -6.77 8.28
CA GLY A 268 -12.99 -6.56 9.52
C GLY A 268 -14.08 -5.50 9.40
N ILE A 269 -15.17 -5.68 10.13
CA ILE A 269 -16.27 -4.71 10.27
C ILE A 269 -16.36 -4.30 11.74
N PHE A 270 -16.36 -2.99 11.99
CA PHE A 270 -16.62 -2.44 13.32
C PHE A 270 -18.09 -2.66 13.71
N GLN A 271 -18.30 -3.33 14.83
CA GLN A 271 -19.61 -3.57 15.43
C GLN A 271 -20.03 -2.41 16.32
N ASP A 272 -21.30 -2.41 16.73
CA ASP A 272 -21.90 -1.31 17.50
C ASP A 272 -21.31 -1.21 18.92
N ASP A 273 -20.72 -2.28 19.44
CA ASP A 273 -19.96 -2.32 20.69
C ASP A 273 -18.47 -1.95 20.54
N GLY A 274 -18.07 -1.52 19.34
CA GLY A 274 -16.71 -1.09 19.00
C GLY A 274 -15.76 -2.22 18.59
N LYS A 275 -16.17 -3.49 18.68
CA LYS A 275 -15.34 -4.64 18.31
C LYS A 275 -15.15 -4.77 16.80
N ILE A 276 -14.04 -5.37 16.36
CA ILE A 276 -13.83 -5.69 14.95
C ILE A 276 -14.07 -7.18 14.74
N MET A 277 -15.11 -7.50 13.97
CA MET A 277 -15.40 -8.88 13.55
C MET A 277 -14.93 -9.09 12.13
N VAL A 278 -14.19 -10.17 11.89
CA VAL A 278 -13.76 -10.55 10.54
C VAL A 278 -14.95 -11.09 9.75
N ASP A 279 -15.28 -10.40 8.67
CA ASP A 279 -16.32 -10.75 7.71
C ASP A 279 -15.83 -11.88 6.80
N TYR A 280 -14.63 -11.71 6.23
CA TYR A 280 -13.94 -12.76 5.48
C TYR A 280 -12.43 -12.51 5.46
N TYR A 281 -11.68 -13.52 5.01
CA TYR A 281 -10.26 -13.37 4.72
C TYR A 281 -9.88 -14.06 3.41
N LYS A 282 -8.73 -13.65 2.88
CA LYS A 282 -8.03 -14.32 1.77
C LYS A 282 -6.59 -14.55 2.15
N SER A 283 -6.10 -15.74 1.85
CA SER A 283 -4.74 -16.15 2.12
C SER A 283 -3.97 -16.36 0.82
N SER A 284 -2.68 -16.06 0.88
CA SER A 284 -1.71 -16.47 -0.13
C SER A 284 -1.52 -17.99 -0.13
N ARG A 285 -0.96 -18.50 -1.22
CA ARG A 285 -0.68 -19.94 -1.39
C ARG A 285 0.21 -20.52 -0.28
N PHE A 286 1.10 -19.72 0.28
CA PHE A 286 2.10 -20.16 1.26
C PHE A 286 1.64 -19.97 2.70
N PHE A 287 0.49 -19.34 2.92
CA PHE A 287 -0.03 -19.09 4.26
C PHE A 287 -0.79 -20.30 4.79
N SER A 288 -0.37 -20.81 5.95
CA SER A 288 -0.84 -22.07 6.52
C SER A 288 -1.75 -21.94 7.73
N LEU A 289 -1.89 -20.74 8.30
CA LEU A 289 -2.72 -20.53 9.48
C LEU A 289 -4.21 -20.55 9.12
N ASP A 290 -4.99 -21.33 9.86
CA ASP A 290 -6.45 -21.36 9.70
C ASP A 290 -7.08 -20.30 10.60
N ILE A 291 -7.80 -19.36 9.98
CA ILE A 291 -8.46 -18.26 10.70
C ILE A 291 -9.93 -18.69 10.93
N PRO A 292 -10.40 -18.74 12.20
CA PRO A 292 -11.76 -19.16 12.51
C PRO A 292 -12.83 -18.29 11.84
N GLU A 293 -13.98 -18.88 11.53
CA GLU A 293 -15.17 -18.10 11.15
C GLU A 293 -15.58 -17.18 12.30
N ASN A 294 -15.95 -15.94 11.99
CA ASN A 294 -16.27 -14.89 12.98
C ASN A 294 -15.13 -14.59 13.96
N PHE A 295 -13.87 -14.63 13.51
CA PHE A 295 -12.75 -14.22 14.33
C PHE A 295 -12.89 -12.75 14.78
N GLU A 296 -12.81 -12.51 16.09
CA GLU A 296 -12.75 -11.17 16.68
C GLU A 296 -11.28 -10.73 16.74
N ILE A 297 -10.97 -9.56 16.18
CA ILE A 297 -9.61 -9.01 16.29
C ILE A 297 -9.33 -8.67 17.76
N PRO A 298 -8.16 -9.03 18.32
CA PRO A 298 -7.86 -8.72 19.72
C PRO A 298 -7.96 -7.22 20.03
N THR A 299 -8.62 -6.87 21.13
CA THR A 299 -8.92 -5.48 21.52
C THR A 299 -7.69 -4.59 21.72
N GLY A 300 -6.52 -5.18 21.93
CA GLY A 300 -5.24 -4.47 22.01
C GLY A 300 -4.56 -4.20 20.65
N SER A 301 -5.16 -4.64 19.54
CA SER A 301 -4.60 -4.46 18.21
C SER A 301 -4.66 -3.00 17.74
N ASN A 302 -3.59 -2.54 17.09
CA ASN A 302 -3.57 -1.24 16.41
C ASN A 302 -4.58 -1.15 15.24
N ALA A 303 -5.19 -2.26 14.80
CA ALA A 303 -6.28 -2.25 13.80
C ALA A 303 -7.49 -1.40 14.24
N TYR A 304 -7.72 -1.28 15.56
CA TYR A 304 -8.79 -0.45 16.14
C TYR A 304 -8.58 1.05 15.89
N GLU A 305 -7.39 1.47 15.50
CA GLU A 305 -7.11 2.85 15.10
C GLU A 305 -7.61 3.17 13.70
N CYS A 306 -7.92 2.16 12.87
CA CYS A 306 -8.22 2.30 11.45
C CYS A 306 -9.72 2.53 11.16
N THR A 307 -10.33 3.49 11.84
CA THR A 307 -11.80 3.75 11.75
C THR A 307 -12.23 4.55 10.53
N SER A 308 -11.30 5.11 9.76
CA SER A 308 -11.58 5.94 8.59
C SER A 308 -10.80 5.48 7.36
N PRO A 309 -11.36 5.58 6.14
CA PRO A 309 -10.68 5.18 4.91
C PRO A 309 -9.27 5.77 4.75
N GLY A 310 -8.29 4.89 4.57
CA GLY A 310 -6.88 5.18 4.36
C GLY A 310 -6.11 5.67 5.60
N TRP A 311 -6.69 5.63 6.80
CA TRP A 311 -5.91 5.61 8.03
C TRP A 311 -5.20 4.28 8.14
N THR A 312 -3.91 4.28 8.46
CA THR A 312 -3.08 3.08 8.53
C THR A 312 -2.50 2.89 9.92
N ALA A 313 -2.28 1.65 10.32
CA ALA A 313 -1.59 1.30 11.55
C ALA A 313 -0.75 0.04 11.35
N GLU A 314 0.37 -0.06 12.06
CA GLU A 314 1.28 -1.23 12.01
C GLU A 314 1.58 -1.70 13.43
N GLU A 315 1.70 -3.02 13.60
CA GLU A 315 2.12 -3.64 14.84
C GLU A 315 2.83 -4.96 14.58
N THR A 316 3.70 -5.34 15.50
CA THR A 316 4.26 -6.69 15.57
C THR A 316 3.75 -7.35 16.85
N THR A 317 3.09 -8.50 16.74
CA THR A 317 2.28 -9.05 17.84
C THR A 317 2.21 -10.57 17.83
N TYR A 318 1.65 -11.12 18.91
CA TYR A 318 1.48 -12.54 19.22
C TYR A 318 0.02 -12.82 19.58
N TRP A 319 -0.92 -12.53 18.68
CA TRP A 319 -2.33 -12.89 18.90
C TRP A 319 -2.44 -14.38 19.19
N ASP A 320 -3.40 -14.80 20.02
CA ASP A 320 -3.55 -16.21 20.42
C ASP A 320 -3.66 -17.15 19.21
N ILE A 321 -4.28 -16.69 18.12
CA ILE A 321 -4.39 -17.45 16.87
C ILE A 321 -3.04 -17.69 16.18
N PHE A 322 -1.99 -16.93 16.51
CA PHE A 322 -0.65 -17.10 15.94
C PHE A 322 0.14 -18.22 16.62
N LEU A 323 -0.42 -18.90 17.62
CA LEU A 323 0.16 -20.11 18.23
C LEU A 323 1.58 -19.91 18.79
N GLY A 324 1.85 -18.71 19.32
CA GLY A 324 3.15 -18.34 19.89
C GLY A 324 4.15 -17.76 18.87
N GLU A 325 3.80 -17.74 17.58
CA GLU A 325 4.63 -17.13 16.55
C GLU A 325 4.37 -15.62 16.43
N GLN A 326 5.41 -14.89 16.03
CA GLN A 326 5.34 -13.44 15.86
C GLN A 326 4.83 -13.08 14.46
N TYR A 327 3.86 -12.19 14.37
CA TYR A 327 3.33 -11.69 13.10
C TYR A 327 3.44 -10.18 13.01
N LEU A 328 3.77 -9.70 11.81
CA LEU A 328 3.54 -8.32 11.41
C LEU A 328 2.06 -8.19 11.00
N VAL A 329 1.39 -7.20 11.57
CA VAL A 329 0.01 -6.85 11.28
C VAL A 329 -0.01 -5.41 10.78
N SER A 330 -0.42 -5.23 9.52
CA SER A 330 -0.54 -3.92 8.89
C SER A 330 -2.00 -3.69 8.51
N SER A 331 -2.60 -2.62 9.02
CA SER A 331 -4.04 -2.34 8.93
C SER A 331 -4.31 -1.04 8.20
N ALA A 332 -5.42 -0.98 7.45
CA ALA A 332 -5.91 0.23 6.82
C ALA A 332 -7.43 0.31 6.88
N GLY A 333 -7.97 1.47 7.27
CA GLY A 333 -9.40 1.71 7.18
C GLY A 333 -9.84 1.70 5.72
N ILE A 334 -10.98 1.10 5.43
CA ILE A 334 -11.54 1.01 4.07
C ILE A 334 -12.97 1.52 4.04
N SER A 335 -13.47 1.83 2.84
CA SER A 335 -14.83 2.36 2.68
C SER A 335 -15.88 1.36 3.17
N PRO A 336 -16.97 1.83 3.81
CA PRO A 336 -18.14 1.01 4.11
C PRO A 336 -18.72 0.35 2.85
N TYR A 337 -19.50 -0.72 3.03
CA TYR A 337 -20.25 -1.31 1.93
C TYR A 337 -21.32 -0.34 1.40
N LYS A 338 -21.74 -0.54 0.14
CA LYS A 338 -22.84 0.25 -0.46
C LYS A 338 -24.10 0.05 0.39
N ARG A 339 -24.62 1.13 0.99
CA ARG A 339 -25.79 1.17 1.91
C ARG A 339 -25.51 0.73 3.36
N ASP A 340 -24.25 0.52 3.72
CA ASP A 340 -23.83 0.35 5.11
C ASP A 340 -23.08 1.61 5.58
N THR A 341 -23.15 1.91 6.87
CA THR A 341 -22.40 3.00 7.51
C THR A 341 -21.32 2.49 8.46
N LYS A 342 -21.26 1.18 8.72
CA LYS A 342 -20.26 0.59 9.62
C LYS A 342 -18.85 0.77 9.04
N PRO A 343 -17.90 1.32 9.82
CA PRO A 343 -16.51 1.38 9.41
C PRO A 343 -15.95 -0.02 9.15
N ARG A 344 -14.98 -0.10 8.24
CA ARG A 344 -14.34 -1.35 7.83
C ARG A 344 -12.83 -1.19 7.85
N VAL A 345 -12.12 -2.28 8.08
CA VAL A 345 -10.65 -2.33 8.09
C VAL A 345 -10.16 -3.50 7.26
N GLY A 346 -9.13 -3.27 6.43
CA GLY A 346 -8.33 -4.33 5.83
C GLY A 346 -7.08 -4.56 6.65
N ILE A 347 -6.78 -5.81 6.96
CA ILE A 347 -5.69 -6.21 7.85
C ILE A 347 -4.83 -7.24 7.12
N LEU A 348 -3.59 -6.89 6.78
CA LEU A 348 -2.58 -7.79 6.26
C LEU A 348 -1.82 -8.38 7.45
N ILE A 349 -1.81 -9.71 7.53
CA ILE A 349 -1.00 -10.45 8.48
C ILE A 349 0.07 -11.25 7.73
N MET A 350 1.28 -11.25 8.26
CA MET A 350 2.44 -11.96 7.71
C MET A 350 3.32 -12.42 8.87
N PRO A 351 3.83 -13.67 8.87
CA PRO A 351 4.80 -14.08 9.88
C PRO A 351 6.03 -13.17 9.81
N ALA A 352 6.50 -12.70 10.96
CA ALA A 352 7.53 -11.66 11.04
C ALA A 352 8.85 -12.06 10.33
N GLU A 353 9.14 -13.35 10.23
CA GLU A 353 10.31 -13.88 9.52
C GLU A 353 10.30 -13.65 8.00
N TYR A 354 9.12 -13.49 7.39
CA TYR A 354 8.97 -13.24 5.93
C TYR A 354 8.78 -11.78 5.57
N ALA A 355 8.58 -10.90 6.56
CA ALA A 355 8.57 -9.47 6.34
C ALA A 355 9.96 -9.03 5.86
N ARG A 356 10.21 -9.08 4.55
CA ARG A 356 11.47 -8.61 3.95
C ARG A 356 11.67 -7.16 4.36
N HIS A 357 12.68 -6.93 5.19
CA HIS A 357 13.12 -5.63 5.70
C HIS A 357 11.98 -4.73 6.18
N ASP A 358 11.47 -5.02 7.38
CA ASP A 358 11.45 -4.02 8.46
C ASP A 358 11.04 -4.71 9.76
N ALA A 359 12.03 -5.34 10.39
CA ALA A 359 12.00 -5.54 11.83
C ALA A 359 12.13 -4.15 12.49
N ASP A 360 11.05 -3.37 12.50
CA ASP A 360 11.05 -1.99 13.00
C ASP A 360 10.78 -1.94 14.51
N TYR A 361 11.56 -2.73 15.24
CA TYR A 361 11.96 -2.34 16.59
C TYR A 361 13.07 -1.29 16.42
N GLY A 362 12.76 -0.02 16.73
CA GLY A 362 13.73 1.08 16.57
C GLY A 362 13.78 1.71 15.18
N LYS A 363 12.63 1.91 14.51
CA LYS A 363 12.50 2.83 13.36
C LYS A 363 11.26 3.72 13.44
N ILE A 364 11.28 4.76 12.61
CA ILE A 364 10.19 5.74 12.44
C ILE A 364 8.99 5.07 11.78
N VAL A 365 7.83 5.09 12.44
CA VAL A 365 6.57 4.61 11.86
C VAL A 365 5.98 5.71 10.96
N LEU A 366 5.81 5.41 9.68
CA LEU A 366 5.18 6.32 8.72
C LEU A 366 3.69 5.99 8.57
N GLU A 367 2.81 6.90 8.99
CA GLU A 367 1.36 6.70 8.95
C GLU A 367 0.65 7.72 8.08
N PHE A 368 -0.44 7.33 7.42
CA PHE A 368 -1.37 8.31 6.87
C PHE A 368 -2.37 8.76 7.95
N GLY A 369 -2.51 10.07 8.17
CA GLY A 369 -3.40 10.61 9.19
C GLY A 369 -3.16 12.06 9.59
N ASP A 370 -3.84 12.49 10.66
CA ASP A 370 -3.75 13.84 11.22
C ASP A 370 -2.89 13.84 12.49
N ALA A 371 -1.65 14.34 12.39
CA ALA A 371 -0.73 14.48 13.54
C ALA A 371 -1.29 15.36 14.67
N THR A 372 -2.32 16.18 14.43
CA THR A 372 -2.96 16.96 15.49
C THR A 372 -3.88 16.12 16.37
N LYS A 373 -4.14 14.86 15.99
CA LYS A 373 -4.96 13.89 16.72
C LYS A 373 -4.20 12.56 16.80
N PRO A 374 -3.10 12.49 17.57
CA PRO A 374 -2.25 11.32 17.62
C PRO A 374 -3.03 10.08 18.09
N ARG A 375 -2.86 8.97 17.37
CA ARG A 375 -3.53 7.69 17.64
C ARG A 375 -2.62 6.80 18.51
N GLY A 376 -3.04 5.60 18.89
CA GLY A 376 -2.32 4.74 19.85
C GLY A 376 -2.80 4.80 21.29
N SER A 377 -2.31 3.87 22.12
CA SER A 377 -2.49 3.86 23.57
C SER A 377 -1.31 4.55 24.28
N GLY A 378 -1.47 4.87 25.56
CA GLY A 378 -0.43 5.51 26.37
C GLY A 378 -0.34 7.02 26.20
N LYS A 379 0.69 7.60 26.85
CA LYS A 379 0.95 9.04 26.84
C LYS A 379 1.59 9.46 25.52
N LYS A 380 1.12 10.57 24.93
CA LYS A 380 1.53 11.04 23.61
C LYS A 380 2.05 12.47 23.64
N VAL A 381 3.11 12.73 22.88
CA VAL A 381 3.65 14.08 22.69
C VAL A 381 3.67 14.45 21.21
N ILE A 382 3.03 15.56 20.87
CA ILE A 382 2.97 16.11 19.51
C ILE A 382 4.13 17.09 19.34
N ALA A 383 5.08 16.78 18.45
CA ALA A 383 6.21 17.67 18.18
C ALA A 383 5.82 18.78 17.18
N GLN A 384 6.09 20.04 17.54
CA GLN A 384 5.77 21.21 16.73
C GLN A 384 6.99 22.14 16.60
N VAL A 385 7.43 22.43 15.38
CA VAL A 385 8.40 23.51 15.13
C VAL A 385 7.67 24.86 15.12
N VAL A 386 8.15 25.81 15.92
CA VAL A 386 7.67 27.20 15.99
C VAL A 386 8.77 28.20 15.61
N ASN A 387 8.38 29.45 15.35
CA ASN A 387 9.26 30.50 14.87
C ASN A 387 9.41 31.67 15.84
N THR A 388 10.50 32.43 15.68
CA THR A 388 10.80 33.61 16.51
C THR A 388 9.80 34.77 16.38
N SER A 389 8.87 34.71 15.41
CA SER A 389 7.75 35.66 15.28
C SER A 389 6.50 35.20 16.04
N ALA A 390 6.57 34.08 16.78
CA ALA A 390 5.47 33.48 17.54
C ALA A 390 4.16 33.32 16.73
N SER A 391 4.30 33.13 15.41
CA SER A 391 3.19 33.14 14.47
C SER A 391 2.87 31.73 14.00
N LEU A 392 1.59 31.34 14.05
CA LEU A 392 1.09 30.06 13.57
C LEU A 392 0.45 30.27 12.18
N GLY A 393 1.24 30.11 11.12
CA GLY A 393 0.80 30.26 9.72
C GLY A 393 -0.26 29.23 9.31
N ARG A 394 -0.74 29.25 8.06
CA ARG A 394 -1.89 28.45 7.54
C ARG A 394 -1.65 26.92 7.38
N GLY A 395 -0.75 26.31 8.14
CA GLY A 395 -0.41 24.90 8.06
C GLY A 395 -0.72 24.12 9.35
N PHE A 396 0.08 23.10 9.63
CA PHE A 396 -0.05 22.25 10.82
C PHE A 396 -0.25 23.04 12.12
N GLY A 397 0.55 24.10 12.35
CA GLY A 397 0.42 24.91 13.57
C GLY A 397 -0.92 25.63 13.73
N TYR A 398 -1.58 25.98 12.61
CA TYR A 398 -2.94 26.54 12.64
C TYR A 398 -3.97 25.46 12.95
N SER A 399 -3.89 24.30 12.31
CA SER A 399 -4.77 23.16 12.59
C SER A 399 -4.65 22.70 14.04
N LEU A 400 -3.42 22.63 14.56
CA LEU A 400 -3.14 22.25 15.94
C LEU A 400 -3.74 23.26 16.92
N ALA A 401 -3.57 24.57 16.69
CA ALA A 401 -4.17 25.60 17.54
C ALA A 401 -5.70 25.70 17.43
N LYS A 402 -6.28 25.26 16.31
CA LYS A 402 -7.73 25.13 16.15
C LYS A 402 -8.28 23.99 17.01
N ASN A 403 -7.56 22.86 17.07
CA ASN A 403 -7.94 21.72 17.91
C ASN A 403 -7.64 21.98 19.40
N TYR A 404 -6.54 22.66 19.69
CA TYR A 404 -6.08 22.96 21.06
C TYR A 404 -5.76 24.46 21.21
N PRO A 405 -6.75 25.30 21.60
CA PRO A 405 -6.54 26.75 21.74
C PRO A 405 -5.43 27.14 22.72
N SER A 406 -5.17 26.31 23.75
CA SER A 406 -4.10 26.50 24.73
C SER A 406 -2.71 26.58 24.08
N VAL A 407 -2.48 25.90 22.96
CA VAL A 407 -1.21 25.90 22.21
C VAL A 407 -0.83 27.31 21.76
N LYS A 408 -1.80 28.07 21.24
CA LYS A 408 -1.57 29.45 20.80
C LYS A 408 -1.39 30.41 21.97
N GLN A 409 -2.16 30.20 23.05
CA GLN A 409 -2.06 31.01 24.26
C GLN A 409 -0.67 30.87 24.91
N ARG A 410 -0.23 29.62 25.15
CA ARG A 410 1.08 29.35 25.75
C ARG A 410 2.24 29.84 24.90
N LEU A 411 2.14 29.74 23.57
CA LEU A 411 3.16 30.31 22.67
C LEU A 411 3.26 31.84 22.82
N LYS A 412 2.11 32.53 22.96
CA LYS A 412 2.08 33.98 23.16
C LYS A 412 2.69 34.37 24.51
N GLU A 413 2.33 33.68 25.59
CA GLU A 413 2.88 33.87 26.93
C GLU A 413 4.39 33.64 26.95
N TRP A 414 4.86 32.53 26.37
CA TRP A 414 6.28 32.24 26.24
C TRP A 414 7.03 33.31 25.45
N SER A 415 6.44 33.81 24.36
CA SER A 415 7.05 34.85 23.52
C SER A 415 7.15 36.24 24.17
N ALA A 416 6.45 36.46 25.29
CA ALA A 416 6.51 37.70 26.05
C ALA A 416 7.83 37.83 26.82
N ASP A 417 8.40 36.70 27.27
CA ASP A 417 9.70 36.65 27.93
C ASP A 417 10.82 36.44 26.89
N LYS A 418 11.39 37.55 26.41
CA LYS A 418 12.48 37.53 25.41
C LYS A 418 13.77 36.88 25.90
N SER A 419 13.95 36.74 27.22
CA SER A 419 15.14 36.07 27.77
C SER A 419 15.05 34.55 27.62
N LYS A 420 13.84 34.00 27.61
CA LYS A 420 13.57 32.56 27.44
C LYS A 420 13.16 32.17 26.03
N PHE A 421 12.59 33.10 25.26
CA PHE A 421 12.14 32.91 23.89
C PHE A 421 13.29 33.06 22.87
N VAL A 422 14.28 32.18 22.98
CA VAL A 422 15.48 32.14 22.12
C VAL A 422 15.54 30.84 21.32
N LEU A 423 16.16 30.88 20.13
CA LEU A 423 16.28 29.70 19.29
C LEU A 423 16.95 28.53 20.05
N GLY A 424 16.42 27.33 19.86
CA GLY A 424 16.85 26.11 20.56
C GLY A 424 16.11 25.86 21.88
N SER A 425 15.36 26.84 22.38
CA SER A 425 14.49 26.66 23.55
C SER A 425 13.21 25.89 23.18
N THR A 426 12.61 25.26 24.18
CA THR A 426 11.40 24.46 24.05
C THR A 426 10.31 24.92 25.01
N ASN A 427 9.06 24.58 24.72
CA ASN A 427 7.92 24.85 25.58
C ASN A 427 6.93 23.68 25.52
N ILE A 428 6.43 23.27 26.68
CA ILE A 428 5.57 22.10 26.84
C ILE A 428 4.17 22.59 27.19
N VAL A 429 3.17 22.09 26.46
CA VAL A 429 1.77 22.44 26.66
C VAL A 429 0.97 21.17 26.85
N GLU A 430 0.45 20.94 28.05
CA GLU A 430 -0.56 19.91 28.28
C GLU A 430 -1.86 20.33 27.59
N VAL A 431 -2.37 19.49 26.68
CA VAL A 431 -3.60 19.77 25.92
C VAL A 431 -4.73 18.81 26.24
N ASP A 432 -4.39 17.64 26.81
CA ASP A 432 -5.32 16.64 27.35
C ASP A 432 -4.58 15.80 28.42
N LYS A 433 -5.30 14.98 29.19
CA LYS A 433 -4.77 14.16 30.30
C LYS A 433 -3.55 13.34 29.92
N ASP A 434 -3.55 12.77 28.70
CA ASP A 434 -2.49 11.91 28.19
C ASP A 434 -1.86 12.47 26.90
N THR A 435 -2.12 13.73 26.53
CA THR A 435 -1.59 14.35 25.30
C THR A 435 -0.96 15.71 25.54
N TYR A 436 0.29 15.85 25.10
CA TYR A 436 1.11 17.05 25.28
C TYR A 436 1.55 17.57 23.91
N VAL A 437 1.79 18.87 23.80
CA VAL A 437 2.41 19.50 22.64
C VAL A 437 3.78 20.02 23.05
N PHE A 438 4.81 19.62 22.30
CA PHE A 438 6.19 20.03 22.52
C PHE A 438 6.61 21.01 21.42
N GLN A 439 6.64 22.29 21.78
CA GLN A 439 6.97 23.39 20.89
C GLN A 439 8.49 23.60 20.87
N MET A 440 9.07 23.56 19.67
CA MET A 440 10.50 23.66 19.42
C MET A 440 10.80 24.94 18.65
N LEU A 441 11.46 25.91 19.29
CA LEU A 441 11.79 27.20 18.66
C LEU A 441 13.03 27.04 17.77
N ALA A 442 12.86 26.44 16.60
CA ALA A 442 13.95 26.11 15.67
C ALA A 442 13.89 26.89 14.34
N GLN A 443 12.91 27.78 14.17
CA GLN A 443 12.74 28.56 12.94
C GLN A 443 13.00 30.06 13.17
N LYS A 444 13.96 30.64 12.44
CA LYS A 444 14.27 32.08 12.49
C LYS A 444 13.34 32.85 11.57
N GLY A 445 12.37 33.56 12.15
CA GLY A 445 11.35 34.30 11.40
C GLY A 445 10.40 33.41 10.60
N LEU A 446 9.57 34.01 9.74
CA LEU A 446 8.55 33.30 8.96
C LEU A 446 8.97 32.94 7.53
N PHE A 447 9.90 33.68 6.95
CA PHE A 447 10.29 33.58 5.54
C PHE A 447 11.81 33.60 5.40
N ALA A 448 12.29 33.02 4.30
CA ALA A 448 13.71 33.02 3.98
C ALA A 448 14.26 34.45 3.87
N LYS A 449 15.54 34.62 4.21
CA LYS A 449 16.26 35.88 4.03
C LYS A 449 17.49 35.62 3.17
N GLY A 450 17.47 36.12 1.93
CA GLY A 450 18.50 35.79 0.95
C GLY A 450 18.50 34.29 0.65
N ASP A 451 19.69 33.68 0.64
CA ASP A 451 19.89 32.26 0.37
C ASP A 451 19.77 31.37 1.62
N GLU A 452 19.52 31.95 2.79
CA GLU A 452 19.34 31.19 4.04
C GLU A 452 17.88 30.76 4.24
N ILE A 453 17.67 29.45 4.42
CA ILE A 453 16.37 28.90 4.84
C ILE A 453 16.02 29.35 6.27
N PRO A 454 14.72 29.46 6.63
CA PRO A 454 14.29 29.81 7.99
C PRO A 454 14.63 28.78 9.08
N LEU A 455 14.63 27.49 8.77
CA LEU A 455 14.99 26.45 9.72
C LEU A 455 16.44 26.61 10.19
N ARG A 456 16.72 26.31 11.46
CA ARG A 456 18.09 26.22 11.99
C ARG A 456 18.33 24.81 12.49
N TYR A 457 19.01 23.98 11.69
CA TYR A 457 19.27 22.57 12.00
C TYR A 457 19.90 22.36 13.38
N LYS A 458 20.95 23.11 13.73
CA LYS A 458 21.59 23.04 15.05
C LYS A 458 20.58 23.24 16.19
N GLU A 459 19.64 24.15 16.01
CA GLU A 459 18.65 24.48 17.03
C GLU A 459 17.52 23.45 17.05
N LEU A 460 17.14 22.91 15.89
CA LEU A 460 16.24 21.75 15.80
C LEU A 460 16.84 20.54 16.55
N GLN A 461 18.12 20.24 16.36
CA GLN A 461 18.81 19.15 17.06
C GLN A 461 18.71 19.31 18.57
N LYS A 462 19.05 20.50 19.10
CA LYS A 462 18.95 20.77 20.54
C LYS A 462 17.53 20.59 21.07
N CYS A 463 16.53 20.97 20.28
CA CYS A 463 15.13 20.75 20.66
C CYS A 463 14.75 19.26 20.62
N LEU A 464 15.24 18.49 19.65
CA LEU A 464 15.03 17.04 19.58
C LEU A 464 15.68 16.31 20.76
N VAL A 465 16.86 16.73 21.19
CA VAL A 465 17.52 16.23 22.42
C VAL A 465 16.65 16.47 23.66
N GLN A 466 16.09 17.68 23.82
CA GLN A 466 15.18 17.99 24.92
C GLN A 466 13.86 17.20 24.83
N LEU A 467 13.36 16.97 23.60
CA LEU A 467 12.18 16.13 23.37
C LEU A 467 12.44 14.68 23.77
N ARG A 468 13.63 14.14 23.47
CA ARG A 468 14.06 12.81 23.91
C ARG A 468 13.99 12.70 25.43
N GLU A 469 14.64 13.62 26.14
CA GLU A 469 14.70 13.63 27.61
C GLU A 469 13.29 13.63 28.19
N PHE A 470 12.43 14.55 27.72
CA PHE A 470 11.04 14.63 28.15
C PHE A 470 10.25 13.34 27.87
N ALA A 471 10.45 12.74 26.69
CA ALA A 471 9.73 11.54 26.30
C ALA A 471 10.14 10.31 27.12
N LEU A 472 11.44 10.13 27.39
CA LEU A 472 11.94 9.01 28.21
C LEU A 472 11.50 9.14 29.67
N GLU A 473 11.63 10.32 30.27
CA GLU A 473 11.27 10.55 31.68
C GLU A 473 9.80 10.24 31.98
N ASN A 474 8.94 10.42 30.99
CA ASN A 474 7.49 10.34 31.16
C ASN A 474 6.83 9.22 30.36
N ASN A 475 7.62 8.40 29.65
CA ASN A 475 7.19 7.30 28.79
C ASN A 475 6.19 7.73 27.70
N PHE A 476 6.54 8.77 26.94
CA PHE A 476 5.75 9.28 25.81
C PHE A 476 6.13 8.63 24.48
N SER A 477 5.14 8.32 23.65
CA SER A 477 5.35 8.19 22.20
C SER A 477 5.36 9.57 21.53
N VAL A 478 6.19 9.74 20.51
CA VAL A 478 6.35 11.01 19.79
C VAL A 478 5.59 10.97 18.48
N HIS A 479 4.72 11.95 18.27
CA HIS A 479 3.88 12.08 17.08
C HIS A 479 4.17 13.39 16.37
N MET A 480 4.36 13.39 15.06
CA MET A 480 4.69 14.61 14.33
C MET A 480 4.28 14.56 12.84
N PRO A 481 4.05 15.71 12.19
CA PRO A 481 4.04 15.76 10.73
C PRO A 481 5.49 15.74 10.20
N ALA A 482 5.69 15.96 8.89
CA ALA A 482 7.00 16.29 8.35
C ALA A 482 7.51 17.67 8.85
N ILE A 483 7.98 17.73 10.10
CA ILE A 483 8.40 18.96 10.79
C ILE A 483 9.57 19.64 10.07
N GLY A 484 9.61 20.97 10.08
CA GLY A 484 10.73 21.75 9.53
C GLY A 484 10.87 21.76 7.99
N ALA A 485 10.30 20.79 7.28
CA ALA A 485 10.37 20.71 5.81
C ALA A 485 9.35 21.59 5.07
N GLY A 486 8.31 22.05 5.76
CA GLY A 486 7.28 22.95 5.19
C GLY A 486 7.77 24.39 5.01
N GLN A 487 7.07 25.34 5.65
CA GLN A 487 7.41 26.78 5.54
C GLN A 487 8.84 27.12 6.00
N ALA A 488 9.44 26.29 6.86
CA ALA A 488 10.80 26.51 7.34
C ALA A 488 11.89 26.10 6.32
N GLY A 489 11.53 25.39 5.24
CA GLY A 489 12.40 25.12 4.10
C GLY A 489 13.56 24.15 4.33
N GLY A 490 13.51 23.33 5.37
CA GLY A 490 14.54 22.29 5.59
C GLY A 490 14.41 21.13 4.61
N ASP A 491 15.56 20.54 4.27
CA ASP A 491 15.65 19.22 3.64
C ASP A 491 15.17 18.13 4.60
N TRP A 492 14.16 17.39 4.18
CA TRP A 492 13.56 16.32 4.98
C TRP A 492 14.49 15.14 5.20
N GLU A 493 15.36 14.78 4.25
CA GLU A 493 16.30 13.66 4.39
C GLU A 493 17.32 13.93 5.50
N VAL A 494 17.68 15.21 5.69
CA VAL A 494 18.52 15.62 6.83
C VAL A 494 17.72 15.53 8.13
N ILE A 495 16.47 16.03 8.15
CA ILE A 495 15.63 16.05 9.36
C ILE A 495 15.28 14.63 9.83
N ILE A 496 14.97 13.72 8.90
CA ILE A 496 14.63 12.34 9.24
C ILE A 496 15.83 11.60 9.83
N GLY A 497 17.05 11.86 9.34
CA GLY A 497 18.28 11.37 9.96
C GLY A 497 18.47 11.87 11.39
N MET A 498 18.19 13.16 11.65
CA MET A 498 18.25 13.72 13.01
C MET A 498 17.20 13.13 13.94
N ILE A 499 15.98 12.88 13.45
CA ILE A 499 14.92 12.22 14.22
C ILE A 499 15.36 10.78 14.58
N HIS A 500 15.98 10.08 13.63
CA HIS A 500 16.48 8.74 13.85
C HIS A 500 17.55 8.74 14.96
N ASP A 501 18.55 9.62 14.84
CA ASP A 501 19.67 9.68 15.79
C ASP A 501 19.24 10.11 17.20
N GLU A 502 18.35 11.10 17.31
CA GLU A 502 18.04 11.70 18.60
C GLU A 502 16.84 11.05 19.31
N LEU A 503 15.94 10.39 18.60
CA LEU A 503 14.74 9.78 19.21
C LEU A 503 14.73 8.25 19.06
N VAL A 504 14.84 7.77 17.83
CA VAL A 504 14.62 6.37 17.51
C VAL A 504 15.71 5.46 18.06
N ASN A 505 16.99 5.86 17.93
CA ASN A 505 18.13 5.15 18.50
C ASN A 505 18.08 5.05 20.04
N TYR A 506 17.19 5.81 20.67
CA TYR A 506 16.93 5.78 22.11
C TYR A 506 15.62 5.05 22.44
N GLU A 507 15.14 4.20 21.53
CA GLU A 507 13.96 3.35 21.68
C GLU A 507 12.65 4.12 21.90
N ILE A 508 12.60 5.41 21.53
CA ILE A 508 11.36 6.18 21.55
C ILE A 508 10.55 5.81 20.31
N LYS A 509 9.29 5.41 20.53
CA LYS A 509 8.33 5.21 19.43
C LYS A 509 8.03 6.55 18.76
N VAL A 510 8.37 6.67 17.48
CA VAL A 510 8.13 7.87 16.66
C VAL A 510 7.14 7.56 15.54
N ASN A 511 6.07 8.34 15.46
CA ASN A 511 5.05 8.26 14.41
C ASN A 511 5.06 9.56 13.59
N ILE A 512 5.36 9.46 12.29
CA ILE A 512 5.31 10.57 11.34
C ILE A 512 4.07 10.45 10.46
N TYR A 513 3.22 11.47 10.52
CA TYR A 513 1.96 11.51 9.80
C TYR A 513 2.10 12.18 8.43
N LEU A 514 1.63 11.48 7.40
CA LEU A 514 1.55 11.92 6.02
C LEU A 514 0.08 12.24 5.66
N PHE A 515 -0.14 13.30 4.87
CA PHE A 515 -1.47 13.67 4.41
C PHE A 515 -1.82 12.97 3.09
N GLN A 516 -3.07 12.54 2.92
CA GLN A 516 -3.53 11.92 1.67
C GLN A 516 -3.64 12.97 0.54
N GLY A 517 -3.15 12.65 -0.66
CA GLY A 517 -3.33 13.48 -1.87
C GLY A 517 -2.06 14.08 -2.49
N THR A 518 -0.89 13.88 -1.90
CA THR A 518 0.39 14.21 -2.53
C THR A 518 1.36 13.05 -2.39
N SER A 519 1.89 12.56 -3.52
CA SER A 519 3.10 11.73 -3.50
C SER A 519 4.17 12.47 -2.69
N PHE A 520 4.72 11.84 -1.66
CA PHE A 520 5.85 12.39 -0.92
C PHE A 520 6.97 12.73 -1.93
N ASN A 521 7.28 14.00 -2.07
CA ASN A 521 8.35 14.48 -2.94
C ASN A 521 9.21 15.43 -2.11
N PRO A 522 10.43 15.02 -1.71
CA PRO A 522 11.30 15.79 -0.82
C PRO A 522 11.73 17.15 -1.41
N LYS A 523 11.48 17.40 -2.70
CA LYS A 523 11.85 18.64 -3.40
C LYS A 523 10.66 19.57 -3.71
N ARG A 524 9.43 19.21 -3.35
CA ARG A 524 8.23 19.97 -3.76
C ARG A 524 7.80 20.95 -2.67
N LYS A 525 7.82 22.26 -2.98
CA LYS A 525 7.15 23.28 -2.15
C LYS A 525 5.66 22.93 -2.04
N SER A 526 5.16 22.81 -0.80
CA SER A 526 3.79 22.37 -0.56
C SER A 526 2.78 23.39 -1.09
N ASN A 527 1.99 23.01 -2.08
CA ASN A 527 0.78 23.74 -2.45
C ASN A 527 -0.39 23.06 -1.74
N LEU A 528 -0.74 23.58 -0.56
CA LEU A 528 -1.97 23.26 0.14
C LEU A 528 -3.13 23.93 -0.60
N THR A 529 -3.90 23.17 -1.38
CA THR A 529 -5.28 23.57 -1.70
C THR A 529 -6.14 22.35 -2.04
N LEU A 530 -7.35 22.38 -1.47
CA LEU A 530 -8.56 21.64 -1.85
C LEU A 530 -8.72 20.21 -1.31
N LEU A 531 -9.08 20.10 -0.03
CA LEU A 531 -10.27 19.35 0.39
C LEU A 531 -11.01 20.15 1.47
N ASN A 532 -12.26 20.49 1.16
CA ASN A 532 -13.18 21.23 2.00
C ASN A 532 -13.95 20.19 2.84
N GLU A 533 -13.34 19.68 3.91
CA GLU A 533 -14.05 18.85 4.87
C GLU A 533 -14.83 19.73 5.85
N SER A 534 -16.13 19.49 5.93
CA SER A 534 -17.04 20.17 6.85
C SER A 534 -16.68 19.86 8.31
N SER A 535 -16.50 20.92 9.09
CA SER A 535 -16.28 20.90 10.53
C SER A 535 -17.41 20.16 11.28
N THR A 536 -17.09 19.10 12.02
CA THR A 536 -18.02 18.44 12.97
C THR A 536 -18.13 19.21 14.29
N TRP A 537 -18.44 20.50 14.21
CA TRP A 537 -18.92 21.27 15.37
C TRP A 537 -20.42 21.44 15.21
N GLU A 538 -21.18 20.53 15.81
CA GLU A 538 -22.54 20.85 16.24
C GLU A 538 -22.46 22.00 17.24
N LYS A 539 -22.86 23.19 16.81
CA LYS A 539 -23.37 24.18 17.75
C LYS A 539 -24.75 23.69 18.19
N LYS A 540 -24.83 23.08 19.38
CA LYS A 540 -26.10 23.15 20.13
C LYS A 540 -26.41 24.63 20.32
N LYS A 541 -27.59 25.04 19.82
CA LYS A 541 -28.21 26.30 20.22
C LYS A 541 -28.71 26.20 21.65
#